data_AF-A0ABD5Y8I8-F1
#
_entry.id   AF-A0ABD5Y8I8-F1
#
_cell.length_a   1.000
_cell.length_b   1.000
_cell.length_c   1.000
_cell.angle_alpha   90.00
_cell.angle_beta   90.00
_cell.angle_gamma   90.00
#
_symmetry.space_group_name_H-M   'P 1'
#
loop_
_entity.id
_entity.type
_entity.pdbx_description
1 polymer ?
#
loop_
_entity_poly.entity_id
_entity_poly.type
_entity_poly.pdbx_seq_one_letter_code
_entity_poly.pdbx_strand_id
1 'polypeptide(L)'
;MTTILAVDRDETVDVNPPAEREAVPLAWLKALDDGDAVEVWAIGNQRLRHEASVPGVPELLAELGVSRVRPRVLAAMMRIEWHLHDAPGLRAMFAATAPRVDSGMMPPRDERLRLLADLRDGATDHVVVDDVDRSHVDGWTHYYPWEFVDAVRDGTVAFDADVCLDG
;
A
#
# COMPACT_ATOMS: atom_id res chain seq x y z
N MET A 1 11.63 -14.92 -8.55
CA MET A 1 11.94 -14.39 -7.21
C MET A 1 11.00 -13.22 -7.05
N THR A 2 10.22 -13.18 -5.98
CA THR A 2 9.14 -12.20 -5.84
C THR A 2 9.46 -11.30 -4.66
N THR A 3 9.51 -9.99 -4.92
CA THR A 3 9.62 -8.96 -3.88
C THR A 3 8.22 -8.49 -3.49
N ILE A 4 7.94 -8.40 -2.20
CA ILE A 4 6.70 -7.76 -1.72
C ILE A 4 6.98 -6.29 -1.44
N LEU A 5 6.28 -5.40 -2.14
CA LEU A 5 6.38 -3.95 -1.99
C LEU A 5 5.13 -3.42 -1.27
N ALA A 6 5.26 -3.13 0.02
CA ALA A 6 4.21 -2.54 0.83
C ALA A 6 4.31 -1.01 0.81
N VAL A 7 3.25 -0.32 0.40
CA VAL A 7 3.28 1.13 0.13
C VAL A 7 2.22 1.86 0.95
N ASP A 8 2.64 2.89 1.68
CA ASP A 8 1.73 3.93 2.17
C ASP A 8 1.29 4.85 1.02
N ARG A 9 0.25 5.64 1.24
CA ARG A 9 -0.34 6.50 0.21
C ARG A 9 -0.14 7.97 0.53
N ASP A 10 -0.35 8.35 1.78
CA ASP A 10 -0.35 9.75 2.16
C ASP A 10 1.10 10.19 2.41
N GLU A 11 1.45 11.37 1.90
CA GLU A 11 2.84 11.86 1.90
C GLU A 11 3.86 10.89 1.27
N THR A 12 3.40 9.99 0.38
CA THR A 12 4.21 8.90 -0.17
C THR A 12 4.18 8.84 -1.70
N VAL A 13 2.98 8.83 -2.30
CA VAL A 13 2.81 8.73 -3.76
C VAL A 13 2.43 10.07 -4.39
N ASP A 14 2.69 10.28 -5.67
CA ASP A 14 2.46 11.56 -6.39
C ASP A 14 1.00 12.09 -6.35
N VAL A 15 0.01 11.23 -6.16
CA VAL A 15 -1.40 11.61 -5.95
C VAL A 15 -1.69 12.16 -4.55
N ASN A 16 -0.72 12.08 -3.62
CA ASN A 16 -0.66 12.84 -2.36
C ASN A 16 0.78 12.91 -1.84
N PRO A 17 1.59 13.78 -2.46
CA PRO A 17 3.03 13.79 -2.26
C PRO A 17 3.40 14.43 -0.91
N PRO A 18 4.59 14.13 -0.36
CA PRO A 18 5.16 14.91 0.73
C PRO A 18 5.41 16.35 0.27
N ALA A 19 5.29 17.32 1.19
CA ALA A 19 5.25 18.74 0.83
C ALA A 19 6.53 19.28 0.15
N GLU A 20 7.70 18.76 0.54
CA GLU A 20 9.01 19.30 0.13
C GLU A 20 9.97 18.21 -0.39
N ARG A 21 9.46 17.01 -0.68
CA ARG A 21 10.27 15.85 -1.09
C ARG A 21 9.66 15.20 -2.32
N GLU A 22 10.46 14.38 -2.98
CA GLU A 22 9.99 13.62 -4.12
C GLU A 22 9.08 12.48 -3.66
N ALA A 23 8.00 12.28 -4.41
CA ALA A 23 7.03 11.23 -4.18
C ALA A 23 7.27 10.07 -5.14
N VAL A 24 6.86 8.86 -4.74
CA VAL A 24 6.85 7.72 -5.65
C VAL A 24 5.79 7.95 -6.73
N PRO A 25 6.15 7.90 -8.03
CA PRO A 25 5.16 8.02 -9.09
C PRO A 25 4.14 6.86 -9.01
N LEU A 26 2.85 7.17 -9.06
CA LEU A 26 1.81 6.12 -9.03
C LEU A 26 1.95 5.15 -10.21
N ALA A 27 2.46 5.65 -11.35
CA ALA A 27 2.75 4.85 -12.53
C ALA A 27 3.79 3.76 -12.25
N TRP A 28 4.78 4.03 -11.39
CA TRP A 28 5.78 3.03 -11.03
C TRP A 28 5.17 1.87 -10.28
N LEU A 29 4.28 2.14 -9.33
CA LEU A 29 3.60 1.07 -8.57
C LEU A 29 2.81 0.14 -9.49
N LYS A 30 2.13 0.69 -10.49
CA LYS A 30 1.40 -0.10 -11.50
C LYS A 30 2.34 -0.94 -12.35
N ALA A 31 3.40 -0.31 -12.86
CA ALA A 31 4.34 -0.98 -13.74
C ALA A 31 5.12 -2.10 -13.02
N LEU A 32 5.39 -1.94 -11.73
CA LEU A 32 5.98 -2.97 -10.88
C LEU A 32 5.04 -4.15 -10.64
N ASP A 33 3.77 -3.87 -10.30
CA ASP A 33 2.75 -4.90 -10.03
C ASP A 33 2.31 -5.67 -11.29
N ASP A 34 2.36 -5.02 -12.46
CA ASP A 34 2.09 -5.67 -13.75
C ASP A 34 3.18 -6.71 -14.13
N GLY A 35 4.35 -6.66 -13.47
CA GLY A 35 5.45 -7.61 -13.67
C GLY A 35 5.39 -8.80 -12.69
N ASP A 36 5.99 -9.93 -13.06
CA ASP A 36 6.03 -11.13 -12.20
C ASP A 36 7.07 -11.04 -11.04
N ALA A 37 7.87 -9.97 -11.02
CA ALA A 37 8.98 -9.79 -10.07
C ALA A 37 8.55 -9.12 -8.75
N VAL A 38 7.49 -8.31 -8.77
CA VAL A 38 7.06 -7.50 -7.62
C VAL A 38 5.57 -7.63 -7.41
N GLU A 39 5.16 -7.87 -6.17
CA GLU A 39 3.76 -7.81 -5.77
C GLU A 39 3.56 -6.58 -4.88
N VAL A 40 2.74 -5.62 -5.33
CA VAL A 40 2.55 -4.34 -4.65
C VAL A 40 1.31 -4.39 -3.75
N TRP A 41 1.43 -3.83 -2.54
CA TRP A 41 0.36 -3.85 -1.55
C TRP A 41 0.12 -2.47 -0.93
N ALA A 42 -1.13 -2.02 -0.93
CA ALA A 42 -1.54 -0.82 -0.21
C ALA A 42 -1.74 -1.11 1.29
N ILE A 43 -0.75 -0.77 2.13
CA ILE A 43 -0.81 -1.00 3.59
C ILE A 43 -1.35 0.21 4.38
N GLY A 44 -1.33 1.37 3.74
CA GLY A 44 -1.68 2.67 4.28
C GLY A 44 -3.14 3.06 4.14
N ASN A 45 -3.36 4.28 3.64
CA ASN A 45 -4.67 4.73 3.20
C ASN A 45 -5.14 3.92 1.98
N GLN A 46 -6.28 3.25 2.15
CA GLN A 46 -6.79 2.24 1.21
C GLN A 46 -7.34 2.83 -0.10
N ARG A 47 -7.27 4.15 -0.30
CA ARG A 47 -7.47 4.75 -1.62
C ARG A 47 -6.44 4.28 -2.64
N LEU A 48 -5.20 3.99 -2.21
CA LEU A 48 -4.14 3.53 -3.12
C LEU A 48 -4.51 2.24 -3.85
N ARG A 49 -5.18 1.31 -3.18
CA ARG A 49 -5.72 0.07 -3.77
C ARG A 49 -6.49 0.35 -5.06
N HIS A 50 -7.30 1.41 -5.07
CA HIS A 50 -8.08 1.78 -6.24
C HIS A 50 -7.28 2.62 -7.24
N GLU A 51 -6.47 3.57 -6.75
CA GLU A 51 -5.66 4.47 -7.58
C GLU A 51 -4.60 3.67 -8.39
N ALA A 52 -3.96 2.70 -7.75
CA ALA A 52 -2.94 1.81 -8.32
C ALA A 52 -3.50 0.47 -8.84
N SER A 53 -4.74 0.10 -8.53
CA SER A 53 -5.33 -1.22 -8.87
C SER A 53 -4.59 -2.43 -8.27
N VAL A 54 -3.98 -2.22 -7.11
CA VAL A 54 -3.22 -3.21 -6.31
C VAL A 54 -4.05 -3.72 -5.13
N PRO A 55 -3.73 -4.89 -4.53
CA PRO A 55 -4.39 -5.35 -3.31
C PRO A 55 -4.12 -4.43 -2.09
N GLY A 56 -4.98 -4.50 -1.08
CA GLY A 56 -4.82 -3.75 0.17
C GLY A 56 -5.07 -4.58 1.41
N VAL A 57 -5.21 -3.94 2.57
CA VAL A 57 -5.44 -4.62 3.85
C VAL A 57 -6.71 -5.48 3.89
N PRO A 58 -7.84 -5.09 3.27
CA PRO A 58 -9.02 -5.94 3.17
C PRO A 58 -8.74 -7.27 2.49
N GLU A 59 -8.00 -7.25 1.37
CA GLU A 59 -7.55 -8.45 0.65
C GLU A 59 -6.62 -9.29 1.54
N LEU A 60 -5.65 -8.68 2.21
CA LEU A 60 -4.72 -9.34 3.14
C LEU A 60 -5.47 -10.12 4.22
N LEU A 61 -6.42 -9.47 4.90
CA LEU A 61 -7.20 -10.09 5.97
C LEU A 61 -8.15 -11.18 5.45
N ALA A 62 -8.63 -11.05 4.21
CA ALA A 62 -9.48 -12.05 3.58
C ALA A 62 -8.68 -13.30 3.18
N GLU A 63 -7.51 -13.13 2.58
CA GLU A 63 -6.62 -14.23 2.16
C GLU A 63 -6.10 -15.02 3.36
N LEU A 64 -5.71 -14.34 4.44
CA LEU A 64 -5.30 -14.98 5.68
C LEU A 64 -6.46 -15.66 6.43
N GLY A 65 -7.71 -15.43 6.04
CA GLY A 65 -8.88 -15.96 6.75
C GLY A 65 -9.10 -15.39 8.15
N VAL A 66 -8.41 -14.30 8.51
CA VAL A 66 -8.47 -13.64 9.84
C VAL A 66 -9.50 -12.52 9.92
N SER A 67 -10.17 -12.20 8.80
CA SER A 67 -11.21 -11.17 8.79
C SER A 67 -12.38 -11.54 9.71
N ARG A 68 -12.62 -10.69 10.72
CA ARG A 68 -13.79 -10.79 11.61
C ARG A 68 -15.10 -10.37 10.92
N VAL A 69 -15.01 -9.78 9.73
CA VAL A 69 -16.15 -9.32 8.91
C VAL A 69 -16.35 -10.30 7.76
N ARG A 70 -17.58 -10.79 7.56
CA ARG A 70 -17.88 -11.68 6.44
C ARG A 70 -17.46 -11.02 5.11
N PRO A 71 -16.78 -11.72 4.19
CA PRO A 71 -16.25 -11.13 2.94
C PRO A 71 -17.27 -10.35 2.11
N ARG A 72 -18.53 -10.82 2.08
CA ARG A 72 -19.64 -10.14 1.37
C ARG A 72 -20.00 -8.78 1.98
N VAL A 73 -19.87 -8.63 3.29
CA VAL A 73 -20.16 -7.37 4.01
C VAL A 73 -19.01 -6.39 3.78
N LEU A 74 -17.77 -6.86 3.87
CA LEU A 74 -16.59 -6.08 3.57
C LEU A 74 -16.61 -5.52 2.14
N ALA A 75 -16.95 -6.37 1.15
CA ALA A 75 -17.09 -5.96 -0.24
C ALA A 75 -18.22 -4.93 -0.46
N ALA A 76 -19.33 -5.04 0.27
CA ALA A 76 -20.43 -4.07 0.19
C ALA A 76 -20.04 -2.70 0.77
N MET A 77 -19.35 -2.69 1.92
CA MET A 77 -18.85 -1.46 2.55
C MET A 77 -17.86 -0.72 1.66
N MET A 78 -16.91 -1.45 1.05
CA MET A 78 -15.91 -0.89 0.13
C MET A 78 -16.53 -0.25 -1.13
N ARG A 79 -17.60 -0.85 -1.68
CA ARG A 79 -18.31 -0.25 -2.82
C ARG A 79 -19.04 1.04 -2.43
N ILE A 80 -19.64 1.09 -1.24
CA ILE A 80 -20.34 2.27 -0.74
C ILE A 80 -19.33 3.41 -0.54
N GLU A 81 -18.18 3.12 0.07
CA GLU A 81 -17.08 4.08 0.27
C GLU A 81 -16.62 4.70 -1.07
N TRP A 82 -16.39 3.87 -2.09
CA TRP A 82 -15.99 4.33 -3.43
C TRP A 82 -17.01 5.31 -4.05
N HIS A 83 -18.31 4.97 -4.03
CA HIS A 83 -19.34 5.76 -4.71
C HIS A 83 -19.67 7.10 -4.02
N LEU A 84 -19.31 7.25 -2.75
CA LEU A 84 -19.64 8.43 -1.95
C LEU A 84 -18.48 9.42 -1.82
N HIS A 85 -17.32 9.08 -2.38
CA HIS A 85 -16.09 9.86 -2.27
C HIS A 85 -16.09 11.19 -3.07
N ASP A 86 -16.88 11.29 -4.16
CA ASP A 86 -16.97 12.48 -5.02
C ASP A 86 -18.08 13.48 -4.64
N ALA A 87 -18.82 13.26 -3.55
CA ALA A 87 -19.85 14.17 -3.08
C ALA A 87 -19.32 15.10 -1.98
N PRO A 88 -19.16 16.43 -2.19
CA PRO A 88 -18.46 17.32 -1.25
C PRO A 88 -19.03 17.34 0.18
N GLY A 89 -20.36 17.26 0.31
CA GLY A 89 -21.04 17.26 1.62
C GLY A 89 -20.99 15.91 2.35
N LEU A 90 -20.90 14.80 1.61
CA LEU A 90 -20.72 13.47 2.18
C LEU A 90 -19.25 13.12 2.37
N ARG A 91 -18.31 13.79 1.70
CA ARG A 91 -16.87 13.64 1.92
C ARG A 91 -16.44 14.13 3.30
N ALA A 92 -17.05 15.19 3.83
CA ALA A 92 -16.85 15.60 5.23
C ALA A 92 -17.59 14.68 6.21
N MET A 93 -18.79 14.19 5.83
CA MET A 93 -19.54 13.23 6.63
C MET A 93 -18.80 11.91 6.74
N PHE A 94 -18.19 11.40 5.66
CA PHE A 94 -17.31 10.23 5.61
C PHE A 94 -15.89 10.57 6.13
N ALA A 95 -15.28 11.72 5.91
CA ALA A 95 -14.07 12.06 6.68
C ALA A 95 -14.34 12.05 8.22
N ALA A 96 -15.59 12.27 8.62
CA ALA A 96 -16.09 12.09 9.99
C ALA A 96 -16.73 10.70 10.30
N THR A 97 -16.98 9.82 9.31
CA THR A 97 -17.67 8.50 9.46
C THR A 97 -17.18 7.35 8.57
N ALA A 98 -16.52 7.60 7.43
CA ALA A 98 -15.42 6.76 6.95
C ALA A 98 -14.57 6.56 8.19
N PRO A 99 -14.49 5.31 8.63
CA PRO A 99 -13.78 5.03 9.84
C PRO A 99 -12.39 5.57 9.59
N ARG A 100 -11.89 6.34 10.56
CA ARG A 100 -10.48 6.27 10.90
C ARG A 100 -10.09 4.82 10.64
N VAL A 101 -9.24 4.54 9.65
CA VAL A 101 -8.73 3.16 9.44
C VAL A 101 -7.59 2.89 10.46
N ASP A 102 -7.86 3.43 11.64
CA ASP A 102 -7.18 3.53 12.92
C ASP A 102 -8.27 3.53 14.04
N SER A 103 -9.42 2.87 13.78
CA SER A 103 -10.53 2.67 14.74
C SER A 103 -10.31 1.45 15.65
N GLY A 104 -9.12 0.86 15.67
CA GLY A 104 -8.87 -0.45 16.29
C GLY A 104 -9.52 -1.64 15.56
N MET A 105 -10.04 -1.43 14.33
CA MET A 105 -10.66 -2.46 13.50
C MET A 105 -9.71 -3.05 12.46
N MET A 106 -8.73 -2.25 12.01
CA MET A 106 -7.62 -2.76 11.21
C MET A 106 -6.38 -2.91 12.10
N PRO A 107 -5.55 -3.93 11.85
CA PRO A 107 -4.28 -4.08 12.57
C PRO A 107 -3.46 -2.78 12.49
N PRO A 108 -2.64 -2.44 13.50
CA PRO A 108 -1.63 -1.40 13.37
C PRO A 108 -0.75 -1.62 12.13
N ARG A 109 -0.17 -0.55 11.56
CA ARG A 109 0.67 -0.66 10.35
C ARG A 109 1.77 -1.73 10.48
N ASP A 110 2.47 -1.79 11.61
CA ASP A 110 3.48 -2.83 11.86
C ASP A 110 2.89 -4.24 11.87
N GLU A 111 1.68 -4.42 12.38
CA GLU A 111 1.00 -5.73 12.36
C GLU A 111 0.57 -6.08 10.93
N ARG A 112 0.18 -5.11 10.10
CA ARG A 112 -0.12 -5.35 8.67
C ARG A 112 1.10 -5.89 7.94
N LEU A 113 2.29 -5.31 8.18
CA LEU A 113 3.55 -5.78 7.60
C LEU A 113 3.88 -7.21 8.02
N ARG A 114 3.72 -7.54 9.32
CA ARG A 114 3.90 -8.91 9.81
C ARG A 114 2.93 -9.89 9.16
N LEU A 115 1.65 -9.53 9.11
CA LEU A 115 0.62 -10.36 8.47
C LEU A 115 0.89 -10.54 6.97
N LEU A 116 1.38 -9.51 6.28
CA LEU A 116 1.72 -9.59 4.87
C LEU A 116 2.94 -10.49 4.64
N ALA A 117 3.96 -10.40 5.50
CA ALA A 117 5.09 -11.33 5.47
C ALA A 117 4.65 -12.78 5.74
N ASP A 118 3.75 -13.01 6.70
CA ASP A 118 3.17 -14.34 6.95
C ASP A 118 2.38 -14.86 5.75
N LEU A 119 1.60 -13.99 5.10
CA LEU A 119 0.83 -14.33 3.90
C LEU A 119 1.74 -14.70 2.72
N ARG A 120 2.94 -14.11 2.66
CA ARG A 120 3.91 -14.26 1.57
C ARG A 120 5.26 -14.76 2.06
N ASP A 121 5.28 -15.77 2.94
CA ASP A 121 6.49 -16.38 3.53
C ASP A 121 7.48 -16.95 2.48
N GLY A 122 7.03 -17.17 1.24
CA GLY A 122 7.89 -17.58 0.11
C GLY A 122 8.57 -16.43 -0.66
N ALA A 123 8.29 -15.18 -0.31
CA ALA A 123 8.89 -14.02 -0.96
C ALA A 123 10.40 -13.95 -0.67
N THR A 124 11.15 -13.44 -1.65
CA THR A 124 12.61 -13.30 -1.52
C THR A 124 12.98 -12.09 -0.68
N ASP A 125 12.22 -11.00 -0.86
CA ASP A 125 12.46 -9.73 -0.22
C ASP A 125 11.14 -9.06 0.19
N HIS A 126 11.19 -8.28 1.27
CA HIS A 126 10.08 -7.45 1.74
C HIS A 126 10.56 -6.00 1.89
N VAL A 127 9.90 -5.10 1.15
CA VAL A 127 10.23 -3.68 1.10
C VAL A 127 9.01 -2.87 1.49
N VAL A 128 9.17 -1.93 2.42
CA VAL A 128 8.11 -0.99 2.80
C VAL A 128 8.50 0.43 2.46
N VAL A 129 7.61 1.14 1.75
CA VAL A 129 7.73 2.57 1.46
C VAL A 129 6.66 3.30 2.24
N ASP A 130 7.07 4.01 3.29
CA ASP A 130 6.19 4.67 4.25
C ASP A 130 6.82 6.00 4.67
N ASP A 131 6.01 7.05 4.76
CA ASP A 131 6.40 8.38 5.23
C ASP A 131 6.79 8.38 6.72
N VAL A 132 6.31 7.37 7.46
CA VAL A 132 6.66 7.10 8.84
C VAL A 132 7.69 5.99 8.92
N ASP A 133 8.68 6.16 9.80
CA ASP A 133 9.71 5.15 10.06
C ASP A 133 9.11 3.76 10.38
N ARG A 134 9.55 2.76 9.61
CA ARG A 134 9.22 1.34 9.78
C ARG A 134 10.45 0.45 9.92
N SER A 135 11.64 1.03 10.09
CA SER A 135 12.89 0.24 10.13
C SER A 135 12.95 -0.72 11.32
N HIS A 136 12.06 -0.58 12.31
CA HIS A 136 11.94 -1.47 13.47
C HIS A 136 11.11 -2.73 13.20
N VAL A 137 10.52 -2.89 12.02
CA VAL A 137 9.73 -4.07 11.68
C VAL A 137 10.65 -5.14 11.10
N ASP A 138 10.93 -6.17 11.89
CA ASP A 138 11.81 -7.28 11.50
C ASP A 138 11.42 -7.90 10.15
N GLY A 139 12.43 -8.14 9.31
CA GLY A 139 12.26 -8.75 7.99
C GLY A 139 11.87 -7.78 6.87
N TRP A 140 11.64 -6.49 7.17
CA TRP A 140 11.30 -5.47 6.18
C TRP A 140 12.43 -4.46 5.98
N THR A 141 12.73 -4.16 4.71
CA THR A 141 13.59 -3.02 4.35
C THR A 141 12.71 -1.79 4.20
N HIS A 142 12.88 -0.80 5.09
CA HIS A 142 12.13 0.46 5.00
C HIS A 142 12.86 1.48 4.13
N TYR A 143 12.08 2.21 3.34
CA TYR A 143 12.49 3.43 2.64
C TYR A 143 11.49 4.54 2.94
N TYR A 144 11.99 5.75 3.16
CA TYR A 144 11.17 6.93 2.91
C TYR A 144 10.89 7.07 1.41
N PRO A 145 9.80 7.76 1.01
CA PRO A 145 9.41 7.88 -0.40
C PRO A 145 10.53 8.37 -1.33
N TRP A 146 11.24 9.42 -0.92
CA TRP A 146 12.35 9.98 -1.69
C TRP A 146 13.57 9.06 -1.75
N GLU A 147 13.85 8.31 -0.68
CA GLU A 147 14.95 7.33 -0.66
C GLU A 147 14.65 6.15 -1.58
N PHE A 148 13.38 5.72 -1.66
CA PHE A 148 12.96 4.69 -2.60
C PHE A 148 13.13 5.15 -4.04
N VAL A 149 12.74 6.39 -4.35
CA VAL A 149 12.93 6.96 -5.69
C VAL A 149 14.41 7.01 -6.08
N ASP A 150 15.27 7.48 -5.19
CA ASP A 150 16.72 7.48 -5.40
C ASP A 150 17.25 6.05 -5.58
N ALA A 151 16.84 5.11 -4.73
CA ALA A 151 17.30 3.73 -4.79
C ALA A 151 16.89 2.99 -6.06
N VAL A 152 15.69 3.27 -6.60
CA VAL A 152 15.23 2.73 -7.89
C VAL A 152 16.03 3.33 -9.05
N ARG A 153 16.24 4.65 -9.06
CA ARG A 153 17.02 5.34 -10.12
C ARG A 153 18.48 4.90 -10.15
N ASP A 154 19.06 4.69 -8.98
CA ASP A 154 20.43 4.23 -8.83
C ASP A 154 20.59 2.72 -9.09
N GLY A 155 19.47 2.00 -9.27
CA GLY A 155 19.45 0.54 -9.45
C GLY A 155 19.87 -0.24 -8.21
N THR A 156 19.81 0.39 -7.03
CA THR A 156 20.12 -0.23 -5.73
C THR A 156 19.00 -1.17 -5.30
N VAL A 157 17.75 -0.81 -5.60
CA VAL A 157 16.62 -1.74 -5.59
C VAL A 157 16.44 -2.25 -7.01
N ALA A 158 16.87 -3.49 -7.25
CA ALA A 158 16.75 -4.14 -8.55
C ALA A 158 15.50 -5.03 -8.56
N PHE A 159 14.55 -4.70 -9.41
CA PHE A 159 13.45 -5.58 -9.77
C PHE A 159 13.86 -6.31 -11.05
N ASP A 160 13.74 -7.64 -11.08
CA ASP A 160 14.19 -8.44 -12.23
C ASP A 160 13.59 -7.90 -13.53
N ALA A 161 14.50 -7.64 -14.48
CA ALA A 161 14.42 -6.63 -15.52
C ALA A 161 13.30 -6.82 -16.54
N ASP A 162 12.43 -5.82 -16.65
CA ASP A 162 11.79 -5.33 -17.89
C ASP A 162 10.83 -4.14 -17.62
N VAL A 163 10.67 -3.73 -16.35
CA VAL A 163 9.85 -2.57 -16.00
C VAL A 163 10.59 -1.27 -16.34
N CYS A 164 10.22 -0.63 -17.45
CA CYS A 164 10.69 0.74 -17.77
C CYS A 164 10.03 1.73 -16.81
N LEU A 165 10.77 2.17 -15.79
CA LEU A 165 10.37 3.22 -14.84
C LEU A 165 10.85 4.61 -15.32
N ASP A 166 10.60 4.93 -16.58
CA ASP A 166 10.93 6.23 -17.17
C ASP A 166 9.67 7.10 -17.23
N GLY A 167 9.58 8.11 -16.34
CA GLY A 167 8.60 9.20 -16.43
C GLY A 167 7.50 9.17 -15.37
#